data_AF-A0A6G8CNF2-F1
#
_entry.id   AF-A0A6G8CNF2-F1
#
_cell.length_a   1.000
_cell.length_b   1.000
_cell.length_c   1.000
_cell.angle_alpha   90.00
_cell.angle_beta   90.00
_cell.angle_gamma   90.00
#
_symmetry.space_group_name_H-M   'P 1'
#
loop_
_entity.id
_entity.type
_entity.pdbx_description
1 polymer ?
#
loop_
_entity_poly.entity_id
_entity_poly.type
_entity_poly.pdbx_seq_one_letter_code
_entity_poly.pdbx_strand_id
1 'polypeptide(L)'
;MEFLLKQRLQGAKTRLLGAREFAAKALLLPAVMVMSSPVMAALPTMTTPTAGIGGETVAEGDWLGAVGAWWKKGITILALIFVGYFFLKVVMGAIGKWGQYAKGQADIADLKEYVISGTVLAVALVLLASYAMKTLE
;
A
#
# COMPACT_ATOMS: atom_id res chain seq x y z
N MET A 1 4.82 42.02 -49.26
CA MET A 1 4.90 40.55 -49.41
C MET A 1 5.05 39.83 -48.06
N GLU A 2 5.83 40.36 -47.12
CA GLU A 2 6.03 39.82 -45.75
C GLU A 2 4.74 39.58 -44.94
N PHE A 3 3.76 40.47 -45.03
CA PHE A 3 2.53 40.42 -44.22
C PHE A 3 1.65 39.19 -44.53
N LEU A 4 1.52 38.84 -45.81
CA LEU A 4 0.77 37.67 -46.27
C LEU A 4 1.43 36.36 -45.85
N LEU A 5 2.76 36.35 -45.78
CA LEU A 5 3.55 35.18 -45.41
C LEU A 5 3.41 34.87 -43.91
N LYS A 6 3.41 35.91 -43.06
CA LYS A 6 3.14 35.78 -41.61
C LYS A 6 1.71 35.29 -41.32
N GLN A 7 0.72 35.78 -42.07
CA GLN A 7 -0.68 35.36 -41.90
C GLN A 7 -0.91 33.88 -42.28
N ARG A 8 -0.25 33.41 -43.36
CA ARG A 8 -0.27 32.00 -43.76
C ARG A 8 0.43 31.10 -42.74
N LEU A 9 1.55 31.55 -42.17
CA LEU A 9 2.27 30.84 -41.11
C LEU A 9 1.46 30.71 -39.82
N GLN A 10 0.77 31.77 -39.41
CA GLN A 10 -0.10 31.74 -38.24
C GLN A 10 -1.31 30.81 -38.45
N GLY A 11 -1.93 30.85 -39.62
CA GLY A 11 -3.02 29.93 -39.98
C GLY A 11 -2.58 28.45 -40.09
N ALA A 12 -1.33 28.19 -40.49
CA ALA A 12 -0.77 26.84 -40.49
C ALA A 12 -0.52 26.32 -39.06
N LYS A 13 -0.02 27.18 -38.17
CA LYS A 13 0.23 26.83 -36.76
C LYS A 13 -1.06 26.49 -36.01
N THR A 14 -2.14 27.25 -36.18
CA THR A 14 -3.42 26.99 -35.52
C THR A 14 -4.06 25.68 -35.98
N ARG A 15 -3.93 25.33 -37.26
CA ARG A 15 -4.39 24.03 -37.80
C ARG A 15 -3.58 22.86 -37.27
N LEU A 16 -2.26 23.03 -37.11
CA LEU A 16 -1.38 22.01 -36.52
C LEU A 16 -1.69 21.76 -35.05
N LEU A 17 -1.99 22.82 -34.29
CA LEU A 17 -2.40 22.70 -32.88
C LEU A 17 -3.76 21.99 -32.75
N GLY A 18 -4.75 22.37 -33.56
CA GLY A 18 -6.06 21.70 -33.56
C GLY A 18 -6.00 20.22 -33.98
N ALA A 19 -5.16 19.88 -34.96
CA ALA A 19 -4.93 18.49 -35.37
C ALA A 19 -4.25 17.67 -34.26
N ARG A 20 -3.34 18.27 -33.49
CA ARG A 20 -2.66 17.63 -32.37
C ARG A 20 -3.60 17.39 -31.19
N GLU A 21 -4.51 18.34 -30.91
CA GLU A 21 -5.55 18.16 -29.89
C GLU A 21 -6.57 17.09 -30.29
N PHE A 22 -6.96 17.03 -31.57
CA PHE A 22 -7.84 15.99 -32.08
C PHE A 22 -7.16 14.61 -32.04
N ALA A 23 -5.88 14.53 -32.42
CA ALA A 23 -5.09 13.30 -32.30
C ALA A 23 -4.91 12.85 -30.84
N ALA A 24 -4.69 13.78 -29.91
CA ALA A 24 -4.62 13.48 -28.48
C ALA A 24 -5.94 12.96 -27.94
N LYS A 25 -7.08 13.54 -28.34
CA LYS A 25 -8.42 13.06 -27.99
C LYS A 25 -8.73 11.71 -28.65
N ALA A 26 -8.29 11.49 -29.88
CA ALA A 26 -8.46 10.22 -30.59
C ALA A 26 -7.60 9.10 -30.01
N LEU A 27 -6.45 9.41 -29.41
CA LEU A 27 -5.60 8.44 -28.70
C LEU A 27 -6.21 8.00 -27.34
N LEU A 28 -7.08 8.82 -26.75
CA LEU A 28 -7.80 8.46 -25.52
C LEU A 28 -8.96 7.49 -25.78
N LEU A 29 -9.52 7.47 -27.00
CA LEU A 29 -10.58 6.55 -27.39
C LEU A 29 -10.22 5.06 -27.24
N PRO A 30 -9.05 4.56 -27.72
CA PRO A 30 -8.68 3.17 -27.53
C PRO A 30 -8.38 2.84 -26.06
N ALA A 31 -7.84 3.78 -25.26
CA ALA A 31 -7.63 3.56 -23.83
C ALA A 31 -8.95 3.39 -23.07
N VAL A 32 -9.95 4.23 -23.37
CA VAL A 32 -11.29 4.12 -22.81
C VAL A 32 -12.00 2.86 -23.31
N MET A 33 -11.88 2.51 -24.59
CA MET A 33 -12.47 1.28 -25.14
C MET A 33 -11.87 0.00 -24.54
N VAL A 34 -10.57 -0.01 -24.22
CA VAL A 34 -9.93 -1.14 -23.54
C VAL A 34 -10.43 -1.25 -22.10
N MET A 35 -10.57 -0.12 -21.39
CA MET A 35 -11.12 -0.07 -20.03
C MET A 35 -12.62 -0.43 -19.98
N SER A 36 -13.38 -0.14 -21.04
CA SER A 36 -14.80 -0.48 -21.15
C SER A 36 -15.05 -1.81 -21.90
N SER A 37 -13.99 -2.59 -22.19
CA SER A 37 -14.15 -3.83 -22.94
C SER A 37 -14.80 -4.92 -22.07
N PRO A 38 -15.78 -5.67 -22.59
CA PRO A 38 -16.45 -6.76 -21.86
C PRO A 38 -15.50 -7.89 -21.46
N VAL A 39 -14.29 -7.93 -22.04
CA VAL A 39 -13.22 -8.87 -21.66
C VAL A 39 -12.68 -8.56 -20.26
N MET A 40 -12.68 -7.28 -19.84
CA MET A 40 -12.32 -6.88 -18.47
C MET A 40 -13.43 -7.16 -17.45
N ALA A 41 -14.67 -7.42 -17.90
CA ALA A 41 -15.79 -7.83 -17.05
C ALA A 41 -15.83 -9.34 -16.80
N ALA A 42 -15.14 -10.14 -17.62
CA ALA A 42 -14.99 -11.59 -17.46
C ALA A 42 -13.68 -12.00 -16.76
N LEU A 43 -12.80 -11.04 -16.45
CA LEU A 43 -11.71 -11.28 -15.51
C LEU A 43 -12.33 -11.53 -14.13
N PRO A 44 -11.76 -12.45 -13.32
CA PRO A 44 -12.19 -12.63 -11.94
C PRO A 44 -12.16 -11.26 -11.25
N THR A 45 -13.35 -10.70 -11.04
CA THR A 45 -13.52 -9.43 -10.35
C THR A 45 -12.87 -9.60 -8.99
N MET A 46 -11.93 -8.70 -8.65
CA MET A 46 -11.32 -8.70 -7.32
C MET A 46 -12.45 -8.81 -6.31
N THR A 47 -12.40 -9.83 -5.46
CA THR A 47 -13.40 -10.02 -4.40
C THR A 47 -13.42 -8.75 -3.57
N THR A 48 -14.49 -7.97 -3.72
CA THR A 48 -14.70 -6.74 -2.96
C THR A 48 -14.77 -7.17 -1.51
N PRO A 49 -13.86 -6.68 -0.64
CA PRO A 49 -13.92 -7.06 0.75
C PRO A 49 -15.25 -6.59 1.33
N THR A 50 -16.02 -7.51 1.90
CA THR A 50 -17.34 -7.23 2.47
C THR A 50 -17.29 -6.30 3.67
N ALA A 51 -16.10 -6.03 4.24
CA ALA A 51 -15.89 -5.14 5.38
C ALA A 51 -14.99 -3.95 4.98
N GLY A 52 -15.56 -2.75 5.06
CA GLY A 52 -14.90 -1.46 4.85
C GLY A 52 -14.11 -1.00 6.07
N ILE A 53 -13.71 0.27 6.05
CA ILE A 53 -13.11 0.95 7.21
C ILE A 53 -14.26 1.33 8.17
N GLY A 54 -14.18 0.96 9.45
CA GLY A 54 -15.21 1.25 10.46
C GLY A 54 -16.32 0.19 10.61
N GLY A 55 -16.10 -1.02 10.11
CA GLY A 55 -17.01 -2.16 10.25
C GLY A 55 -18.18 -2.15 9.27
N GLU A 56 -18.27 -1.13 8.41
CA GLU A 56 -19.36 -1.00 7.46
C GLU A 56 -19.25 -2.01 6.31
N THR A 57 -20.39 -2.55 5.91
CA THR A 57 -20.44 -3.48 4.79
C THR A 57 -20.32 -2.74 3.48
N VAL A 58 -19.27 -3.02 2.70
CA VAL A 58 -19.10 -2.42 1.37
C VAL A 58 -20.10 -3.06 0.42
N ALA A 59 -21.07 -2.27 -0.04
CA ALA A 59 -22.05 -2.70 -1.03
C ALA A 59 -21.43 -2.81 -2.43
N GLU A 60 -22.02 -3.65 -3.27
CA GLU A 60 -21.58 -3.83 -4.66
C GLU A 60 -21.79 -2.52 -5.45
N GLY A 61 -20.70 -1.93 -5.95
CA GLY A 61 -20.72 -0.63 -6.65
C GLY A 61 -20.25 0.57 -5.81
N ASP A 62 -20.02 0.40 -4.50
CA ASP A 62 -19.37 1.43 -3.67
C ASP A 62 -17.85 1.41 -3.86
N TRP A 63 -17.39 2.17 -4.86
CA TRP A 63 -15.97 2.27 -5.18
C TRP A 63 -15.15 2.88 -4.02
N LEU A 64 -15.74 3.78 -3.22
CA LEU A 64 -15.03 4.46 -2.14
C LEU A 64 -14.84 3.53 -0.95
N GLY A 65 -15.89 2.78 -0.59
CA GLY A 65 -15.81 1.72 0.42
C GLY A 65 -14.85 0.60 0.02
N ALA A 66 -14.86 0.20 -1.25
CA ALA A 66 -13.95 -0.82 -1.77
C ALA A 66 -12.48 -0.39 -1.69
N VAL A 67 -12.15 0.85 -2.08
CA VAL A 67 -10.80 1.40 -1.98
C VAL A 67 -10.35 1.49 -0.52
N GLY A 68 -11.23 1.93 0.39
CA GLY A 68 -10.95 1.94 1.83
C GLY A 68 -10.66 0.55 2.40
N ALA A 69 -11.42 -0.47 1.99
CA ALA A 69 -11.21 -1.84 2.45
C ALA A 69 -9.86 -2.42 1.98
N TRP A 70 -9.44 -2.14 0.75
CA TRP A 70 -8.13 -2.53 0.24
C TRP A 70 -6.99 -1.80 0.96
N TRP A 71 -7.18 -0.51 1.26
CA TRP A 71 -6.22 0.26 2.06
C TRP A 71 -6.04 -0.31 3.46
N LYS A 72 -7.15 -0.66 4.14
CA LYS A 72 -7.14 -1.36 5.44
C LYS A 72 -6.36 -2.67 5.36
N LYS A 73 -6.64 -3.53 4.38
CA LYS A 73 -5.88 -4.77 4.17
C LYS A 73 -4.39 -4.51 3.96
N GLY A 74 -4.04 -3.47 3.21
CA GLY A 74 -2.66 -3.05 2.99
C GLY A 74 -1.95 -2.68 4.31
N ILE A 75 -2.58 -1.85 5.14
CA ILE A 75 -2.03 -1.47 6.45
C ILE A 75 -1.90 -2.68 7.37
N THR A 76 -2.90 -3.57 7.40
CA THR A 76 -2.86 -4.78 8.23
C THR A 76 -1.68 -5.69 7.86
N ILE A 77 -1.43 -5.87 6.56
CA ILE A 77 -0.28 -6.67 6.08
C ILE A 77 1.03 -6.02 6.52
N LEU A 78 1.17 -4.69 6.38
CA LEU A 78 2.36 -3.97 6.86
C LEU A 78 2.55 -4.12 8.36
N ALA A 79 1.48 -3.99 9.16
CA ALA A 79 1.54 -4.16 10.60
C ALA A 79 2.02 -5.57 10.98
N LEU A 80 1.53 -6.62 10.31
CA LEU A 80 1.99 -8.00 10.54
C LEU A 80 3.47 -8.19 10.22
N ILE A 81 3.97 -7.59 9.13
CA ILE A 81 5.40 -7.63 8.79
C ILE A 81 6.23 -6.95 9.88
N PHE A 82 5.78 -5.80 10.39
CA PHE A 82 6.45 -5.09 11.47
C PHE A 82 6.51 -5.92 12.76
N VAL A 83 5.39 -6.52 13.17
CA VAL A 83 5.35 -7.40 14.35
C VAL A 83 6.31 -8.59 14.18
N GLY A 84 6.28 -9.25 13.02
CA GLY A 84 7.17 -10.36 12.72
C GLY A 84 8.64 -9.97 12.77
N TYR A 85 8.99 -8.82 12.20
CA TYR A 85 10.36 -8.29 12.21
C TYR A 85 10.87 -8.01 13.64
N PHE A 86 10.07 -7.31 14.44
CA PHE A 86 10.45 -7.00 15.82
C PHE A 86 10.54 -8.25 16.70
N PHE A 87 9.64 -9.22 16.49
CA PHE A 87 9.71 -10.50 17.16
C PHE A 87 11.03 -11.23 16.88
N LEU A 88 11.44 -11.32 15.61
CA LEU A 88 12.73 -11.90 15.23
C LEU A 88 13.90 -11.15 15.86
N LYS A 89 13.85 -9.81 15.92
CA LYS A 89 14.90 -9.01 16.59
C LYS A 89 15.03 -9.32 18.07
N VAL A 90 13.91 -9.47 18.79
CA VAL A 90 13.92 -9.83 20.22
C VAL A 90 14.52 -11.22 20.43
N VAL A 91 14.12 -12.21 19.62
CA VAL A 91 14.65 -13.59 19.71
C VAL A 91 16.15 -13.61 19.40
N MET A 92 16.58 -12.93 18.34
CA MET A 92 18.01 -12.84 17.98
C MET A 92 18.84 -12.17 19.08
N GLY A 93 18.30 -11.13 19.74
CA GLY A 93 18.95 -10.51 20.88
C GLY A 93 19.05 -11.44 22.09
N ALA A 94 18.01 -12.24 22.34
CA ALA A 94 18.00 -13.23 23.42
C ALA A 94 19.04 -14.34 23.17
N ILE A 95 19.15 -14.83 21.94
CA ILE A 95 20.19 -15.80 21.54
C ILE A 95 21.58 -15.19 21.71
N GLY A 96 21.77 -13.93 21.32
CA GLY A 96 23.05 -13.23 21.49
C GLY A 96 23.48 -13.16 22.95
N LYS A 97 22.55 -12.78 23.86
CA LYS A 97 22.79 -12.75 25.30
C LYS A 97 23.04 -14.14 25.89
N TRP A 98 22.29 -15.15 25.45
CA TRP A 98 22.54 -16.54 25.84
C TRP A 98 23.96 -17.00 25.46
N GLY A 99 24.42 -16.62 24.26
CA GLY A 99 25.78 -16.90 23.81
C GLY A 99 26.87 -16.23 24.66
N GLN A 100 26.61 -15.02 25.19
CA GLN A 100 27.53 -14.33 26.11
C GLN A 100 27.57 -15.00 27.48
N TYR A 101 26.42 -15.44 27.99
CA TYR A 101 26.34 -16.23 29.22
C TYR A 101 27.06 -17.57 29.08
N ALA A 102 26.83 -18.30 27.99
CA ALA A 102 27.48 -19.59 27.73
C ALA A 102 29.02 -19.49 27.62
N LYS A 103 29.55 -18.32 27.23
CA LYS A 103 30.99 -18.04 27.16
C LYS A 103 31.59 -17.57 28.50
N GLY A 104 30.80 -17.50 29.57
CA GLY A 104 31.23 -17.05 30.90
C GLY A 104 31.55 -15.55 30.99
N GLN A 105 31.14 -14.76 29.98
CA GLN A 105 31.42 -13.32 29.91
C GLN A 105 30.29 -12.45 30.48
N ALA A 106 29.13 -13.04 30.78
CA ALA A 106 27.96 -12.32 31.28
C ALA A 106 27.37 -13.03 32.49
N ASP A 107 26.92 -12.23 33.45
CA ASP A 107 26.29 -12.69 34.67
C ASP A 107 24.86 -13.19 34.39
N ILE A 108 24.42 -14.24 35.11
CA ILE A 108 23.08 -14.83 34.90
C ILE A 108 21.96 -13.83 35.17
N ALA A 109 22.26 -12.80 35.97
CA ALA A 109 21.36 -11.71 36.31
C ALA A 109 21.01 -10.81 35.11
N ASP A 110 21.97 -10.55 34.21
CA ASP A 110 21.73 -9.75 33.01
C ASP A 110 20.93 -10.53 31.96
N LEU A 111 21.14 -11.86 31.90
CA LEU A 111 20.37 -12.73 31.02
C LEU A 111 18.89 -12.76 31.40
N LYS A 112 18.56 -12.96 32.69
CA LYS A 112 17.16 -12.99 33.14
C LYS A 112 16.48 -11.64 32.96
N GLU A 113 17.17 -10.53 33.19
CA GLU A 113 16.62 -9.18 33.00
C GLU A 113 16.34 -8.90 31.52
N TYR A 114 17.24 -9.31 30.63
CA TYR A 114 17.01 -9.21 29.19
C TYR A 114 15.84 -10.08 28.73
N VAL A 115 15.73 -11.31 29.24
CA VAL A 115 14.60 -12.19 28.90
C VAL A 115 13.28 -11.60 29.38
N ILE A 116 13.21 -11.11 30.62
CA ILE A 116 11.98 -10.50 31.17
C ILE A 116 11.62 -9.24 30.39
N SER A 117 12.55 -8.31 30.21
CA SER A 117 12.30 -7.06 29.48
C SER A 117 11.98 -7.29 28.00
N GLY A 118 12.67 -8.22 27.34
CA GLY A 118 12.42 -8.63 25.97
C GLY A 118 11.04 -9.27 25.79
N THR A 119 10.63 -10.15 26.70
CA THR A 119 9.29 -10.74 26.69
C THR A 119 8.21 -9.69 26.92
N VAL A 120 8.39 -8.78 27.89
CA VAL A 120 7.43 -7.69 28.14
C VAL A 120 7.28 -6.80 26.91
N LEU A 121 8.38 -6.43 26.26
CA LEU A 121 8.35 -5.66 25.03
C LEU A 121 7.66 -6.42 23.89
N ALA A 122 7.96 -7.71 23.71
CA ALA A 122 7.30 -8.52 22.68
C ALA A 122 5.78 -8.60 22.87
N VAL A 123 5.33 -8.85 24.11
CA VAL A 123 3.89 -8.89 24.44
C VAL A 123 3.25 -7.52 24.23
N ALA A 124 3.88 -6.43 24.69
CA ALA A 124 3.38 -5.08 24.50
C ALA A 124 3.22 -4.74 23.00
N LEU A 125 4.16 -5.16 22.16
CA LEU A 125 4.12 -4.92 20.72
C LEU A 125 2.98 -5.68 20.03
N VAL A 126 2.74 -6.93 20.43
CA VAL A 126 1.59 -7.72 19.95
C VAL A 126 0.27 -7.09 20.36
N LEU A 127 0.16 -6.60 21.60
CA LEU A 127 -1.04 -5.92 22.08
C LEU A 127 -1.29 -4.62 21.31
N LEU A 128 -0.23 -3.84 21.06
CA LEU A 128 -0.33 -2.57 20.33
C LEU A 128 -0.72 -2.78 18.86
N ALA A 129 -0.16 -3.80 18.20
CA ALA A 129 -0.56 -4.18 16.85
C ALA A 129 -2.00 -4.72 16.81
N SER A 130 -2.40 -5.52 17.80
CA SER A 130 -3.78 -6.03 17.90
C SER A 130 -4.78 -4.90 18.12
N TYR A 131 -4.42 -3.90 18.93
CA TYR A 131 -5.22 -2.69 19.12
C TYR A 131 -5.30 -1.85 17.85
N ALA A 132 -4.18 -1.67 17.14
CA ALA A 132 -4.17 -0.95 15.86
C ALA A 132 -5.08 -1.62 14.82
N MET A 133 -5.06 -2.96 14.75
CA MET A 133 -5.95 -3.71 13.85
C MET A 133 -7.42 -3.54 14.24
N LYS A 134 -7.76 -3.59 15.54
CA LYS A 134 -9.13 -3.32 16.03
C LYS A 134 -9.58 -1.88 15.83
N THR A 135 -8.68 -0.91 15.88
CA THR A 135 -9.02 0.50 15.65
C THR A 135 -9.32 0.76 14.17
N LEU A 136 -8.72 -0.04 13.28
CA LEU A 136 -9.01 -0.03 11.85
C LEU A 136 -10.26 -0.85 11.51
N GLU A 137 -10.81 -1.63 12.45
CA GLU A 137 -12.08 -2.33 12.26
C GLU A 137 -13.19 -1.36 12.00
#